data_AF-A0A5K0ZTG5-F1
#
_entry.id   AF-A0A5K0ZTG5-F1
#
_cell.length_a   1.000
_cell.length_b   1.000
_cell.length_c   1.000
_cell.angle_alpha   90.00
_cell.angle_beta   90.00
_cell.angle_gamma   90.00
#
_symmetry.space_group_name_H-M   'P 1'
#
loop_
_entity.id
_entity.type
_entity.pdbx_description
1 polymer ?
#
loop_
_entity_poly.entity_id
_entity_poly.type
_entity_poly.pdbx_seq_one_letter_code
_entity_poly.pdbx_strand_id
1 'polypeptide(L)' 'EEYEGRDEVGKLECGHNFHMCCIKQWLLQKNACPVCKAAASHF' A
#
# COMPACT_ATOMS: atom_id res chain seq x y z
N GLU A 1 -18.08 -5.75 -21.47
CA GLU A 1 -16.77 -6.25 -20.97
C GLU A 1 -16.35 -5.33 -19.85
N GLU A 2 -16.84 -5.62 -18.65
CA GLU A 2 -16.67 -4.75 -17.50
C GLU A 2 -15.69 -5.46 -16.57
N TYR A 3 -14.40 -5.16 -16.71
CA TYR A 3 -13.44 -5.49 -15.67
C TYR A 3 -12.44 -4.36 -15.65
N GLU A 4 -12.80 -3.31 -14.91
CA GLU A 4 -11.89 -2.24 -14.50
C GLU A 4 -10.78 -2.88 -13.66
N GLY A 5 -9.76 -3.41 -14.34
CA GLY A 5 -8.46 -3.72 -13.78
C GLY A 5 -7.72 -2.43 -13.47
N ARG A 6 -8.28 -1.61 -12.58
CA ARG A 6 -7.51 -0.57 -11.92
C ARG A 6 -6.75 -1.28 -10.81
N ASP A 7 -5.62 -1.88 -11.16
CA ASP A 7 -4.54 -2.07 -10.21
C ASP A 7 -4.07 -0.68 -9.78
N GLU A 8 -4.83 -0.05 -8.89
CA GLU A 8 -4.48 1.24 -8.32
C GLU A 8 -3.25 0.98 -7.46
N VAL A 9 -2.07 1.31 -7.97
CA VAL A 9 -0.82 1.11 -7.23
C VAL A 9 -0.60 2.34 -6.36
N GLY A 10 -0.70 2.16 -5.05
CA GLY A 10 -0.37 3.16 -4.06
C GLY A 10 1.12 3.22 -3.77
N LYS A 11 1.69 4.42 -3.74
CA LYS A 11 3.05 4.64 -3.28
C LYS A 11 3.04 4.98 -1.79
N LEU A 12 3.71 4.17 -0.99
CA LEU A 12 3.98 4.46 0.42
C LEU A 12 4.98 5.62 0.55
N GLU A 13 4.96 6.29 1.69
CA GLU A 13 5.88 7.41 2.01
C GLU A 13 7.35 7.01 1.95
N CYS A 14 7.65 5.74 2.24
CA CYS A 14 8.98 5.17 2.09
C CYS A 14 9.45 4.99 0.63
N GLY A 15 8.63 5.36 -0.36
CA GLY A 15 8.96 5.29 -1.78
C GLY A 15 8.58 3.99 -2.50
N HIS A 16 8.03 3.01 -1.78
CA HIS A 16 7.67 1.71 -2.33
C HIS A 16 6.24 1.68 -2.88
N ASN A 17 6.04 1.05 -4.02
CA ASN A 17 4.75 0.96 -4.70
C ASN A 17 4.10 -0.39 -4.40
N PHE A 18 2.83 -0.39 -4.01
CA PHE A 18 2.05 -1.58 -3.71
C PHE A 18 0.63 -1.42 -4.23
N HIS A 19 -0.03 -2.53 -4.58
CA HIS A 19 -1.44 -2.48 -4.92
C HIS A 19 -2.24 -1.91 -3.74
N MET A 20 -3.13 -0.98 -4.02
CA MET A 20 -4.00 -0.30 -3.04
C MET A 20 -4.77 -1.32 -2.20
N CYS A 21 -5.30 -2.39 -2.81
CA CYS A 21 -5.95 -3.47 -2.05
C CYS A 21 -5.00 -4.18 -1.08
N CYS A 22 -3.82 -4.58 -1.55
CA CYS A 22 -2.85 -5.30 -0.73
C CYS A 22 -2.31 -4.41 0.41
N ILE A 23 -1.94 -3.17 0.10
CA ILE A 23 -1.40 -2.26 1.10
C ILE A 23 -2.48 -1.80 2.07
N LYS A 24 -3.73 -1.60 1.62
CA LYS A 24 -4.85 -1.28 2.52
C LYS A 24 -5.09 -2.38 3.54
N GLN A 25 -5.11 -3.64 3.10
CA GLN A 25 -5.30 -4.78 3.99
C GLN A 25 -4.10 -4.96 4.93
N TRP A 26 -2.89 -4.71 4.44
CA TRP A 26 -1.68 -4.73 5.24
C TRP A 26 -1.67 -3.63 6.30
N LEU A 27 -1.97 -2.38 5.94
CA LEU A 27 -2.05 -1.24 6.86
C LEU A 27 -3.12 -1.46 7.95
N LEU A 28 -4.21 -2.16 7.62
CA LEU A 28 -5.23 -2.55 8.59
C LEU A 28 -4.70 -3.50 9.69
N GLN A 29 -3.65 -4.27 9.40
CA GLN A 29 -3.02 -5.20 10.35
C GLN A 29 -1.73 -4.62 10.96
N LYS A 30 -0.92 -3.97 10.13
CA LYS A 30 0.37 -3.36 10.45
C LYS A 30 0.52 -2.08 9.64
N ASN A 31 0.48 -0.95 10.33
CA ASN A 31 0.64 0.38 9.71
C ASN A 31 2.10 0.69 9.29
N ALA A 32 2.77 -0.26 8.63
CA ALA A 32 4.18 -0.17 8.27
C ALA A 32 4.44 -0.80 6.89
N CYS A 33 5.48 -0.38 6.19
CA CYS A 33 5.84 -0.90 4.88
C CYS A 33 6.31 -2.37 4.97
N PRO A 34 5.83 -3.29 4.12
CA PRO A 34 6.28 -4.69 4.14
C PRO A 34 7.74 -4.87 3.67
N VAL A 35 8.30 -3.92 2.90
CA VAL A 35 9.68 -4.02 2.39
C VAL A 35 10.69 -3.46 3.40
N CYS A 36 10.51 -2.21 3.82
CA CYS A 36 11.46 -1.53 4.69
C CYS A 36 11.01 -1.38 6.15
N LYS A 37 9.79 -1.81 6.50
CA LYS A 37 9.18 -1.67 7.84
C LYS A 37 9.04 -0.23 8.34
N ALA A 38 9.19 0.76 7.47
CA ALA A 38 8.92 2.17 7.79
C ALA A 38 7.43 2.36 8.09
N ALA A 39 7.09 3.04 9.19
CA ALA A 39 5.71 3.35 9.53
C ALA A 39 5.10 4.31 8.49
N ALA A 40 3.84 4.08 8.12
CA ALA A 40 3.09 4.95 7.20
C ALA A 40 2.51 6.21 7.90
N SER A 41 3.16 6.65 8.97
CA SER A 41 2.65 7.67 9.89
C SER A 41 3.80 8.50 10.46
N HIS A 42 4.74 8.92 9.61
CA HIS A 42 5.74 9.89 10.01
C HIS A 42 5.24 11.30 9.63
N PHE A 43 4.29 11.74 10.48
CA PHE A 43 3.69 13.07 10.72
C PHE A 43 2.97 13.81 9.59
#